data_AF-A0A398CTE9-F1
#
_entry.id   AF-A0A398CTE9-F1
#
_cell.length_a   1.000
_cell.length_b   1.000
_cell.length_c   1.000
_cell.angle_alpha   90.00
_cell.angle_beta   90.00
_cell.angle_gamma   90.00
#
_symmetry.space_group_name_H-M   'P 1'
#
loop_
_entity.id
_entity.type
_entity.pdbx_description
1 polymer ?
#
loop_
_entity_poly.entity_id
_entity_poly.type
_entity_poly.pdbx_seq_one_letter_code
_entity_poly.pdbx_strand_id
1 'polypeptide(L)'
;MYAADYTSRHYHSDGIYQIPYRSLYSFNVNNLLFAGRNISATHIAFGSSRVMGTCASVGQAAGTAAALCVENKATPREIYEKHLKQLQQTLLWEDASVIGIKNEDPADLALQAEVTASSYLSRLAVESADEAFELATDVAFLMPVDPNIEKIQILLDAADDTSVEVEVWDTGRQENYIPYQLQVRDVQTIKKGNKQWIEFNLPWSPESTQNAFVVIKENPSVSVYLSHQPMSGVLSFVREKALNVARGMESLNHDQLVVKWNMKRVVRKPFCFRLATETKAYEPAKIMDGYQRPYGGAHMWLSEPSKDDAWVALKWDKEVEFNEIHITFNDDVNEDLINLHHHRTEFDVIPELVRDYRLEVFEKGNWRILFEVKGNRQRKRKHTLENDVRTEQLRLVVEQTNGTAYAEIVEIRVR
;
A
#
# COMPACT_ATOMS: atom_id res chain seq x y z
N MET A 1 22.91 -2.53 33.07
CA MET A 1 24.14 -2.28 32.29
C MET A 1 23.84 -1.09 31.39
N TYR A 2 24.34 0.10 31.73
CA TYR A 2 24.20 1.29 30.89
C TYR A 2 25.39 1.34 29.93
N ALA A 3 25.17 1.72 28.68
CA ALA A 3 26.19 1.70 27.63
C ALA A 3 27.36 2.64 27.96
N ALA A 4 28.59 2.23 27.59
CA ALA A 4 29.81 3.02 27.77
C ALA A 4 29.92 4.20 26.77
N ASP A 5 29.19 4.11 25.66
CA ASP A 5 29.09 5.17 24.65
C ASP A 5 27.82 6.00 24.87
N TYR A 6 27.96 7.33 24.91
CA TYR A 6 26.85 8.30 25.08
C TYR A 6 25.98 8.50 23.84
N THR A 7 26.28 7.83 22.73
CA THR A 7 25.59 8.05 21.44
C THR A 7 24.54 6.97 21.17
N SER A 8 23.27 7.37 21.13
CA SER A 8 22.13 6.50 20.78
C SER A 8 22.16 6.10 19.30
N ARG A 9 22.73 4.96 18.91
CA ARG A 9 22.79 4.52 17.49
C ARG A 9 21.42 4.11 16.95
N HIS A 10 21.01 4.67 15.83
CA HIS A 10 19.72 4.40 15.19
C HIS A 10 19.96 3.58 13.92
N TYR A 11 19.30 2.42 13.83
CA TYR A 11 19.33 1.54 12.66
C TYR A 11 17.97 1.57 11.97
N HIS A 12 17.96 1.76 10.66
CA HIS A 12 16.77 1.68 9.84
C HIS A 12 16.81 0.42 8.98
N SER A 13 15.70 -0.32 8.92
CA SER A 13 15.53 -1.36 7.92
C SER A 13 15.20 -0.74 6.56
N ASP A 14 15.59 -1.39 5.48
CA ASP A 14 15.33 -0.94 4.10
C ASP A 14 13.84 -0.95 3.73
N GLY A 15 13.04 -1.71 4.48
CA GLY A 15 11.59 -1.82 4.33
C GLY A 15 10.97 -2.33 5.62
N ILE A 16 9.68 -2.70 5.54
CA ILE A 16 8.95 -3.25 6.68
C ILE A 16 9.48 -4.66 6.99
N TYR A 17 9.40 -5.09 8.24
CA TYR A 17 9.74 -6.45 8.63
C TYR A 17 8.65 -7.05 9.51
N GLN A 18 8.46 -8.36 9.41
CA GLN A 18 7.49 -9.08 10.21
C GLN A 18 8.06 -9.48 11.58
N ILE A 19 7.19 -9.58 12.59
CA ILE A 19 7.54 -10.14 13.89
C ILE A 19 7.14 -11.63 13.89
N PRO A 20 8.10 -12.56 14.03
CA PRO A 20 7.77 -13.98 14.06
C PRO A 20 6.88 -14.32 15.26
N TYR A 21 5.81 -15.08 15.05
CA TYR A 21 4.89 -15.50 16.13
C TYR A 21 5.60 -16.26 17.26
N ARG A 22 6.70 -16.96 16.97
CA ARG A 22 7.56 -17.58 17.99
C ARG A 22 8.18 -16.61 19.01
N SER A 23 8.12 -15.32 18.75
CA SER A 23 8.56 -14.27 19.69
C SER A 23 7.51 -13.96 20.76
N LEU A 24 6.27 -14.42 20.56
CA LEU A 24 5.09 -14.08 21.36
C LEU A 24 4.75 -15.14 22.42
N TYR A 25 5.48 -16.25 22.54
CA TYR A 25 5.21 -17.25 23.58
C TYR A 25 6.45 -17.65 24.38
N SER A 26 6.23 -18.14 25.59
CA SER A 26 7.30 -18.60 26.47
C SER A 26 7.89 -19.93 26.01
N PHE A 27 9.22 -20.01 26.02
CA PHE A 27 9.91 -21.28 25.78
C PHE A 27 9.68 -22.27 26.94
N ASN A 28 9.60 -21.78 28.18
CA ASN A 28 9.58 -22.58 29.41
C ASN A 28 8.17 -22.87 29.95
N VAL A 29 7.19 -22.02 29.63
CA VAL A 29 5.83 -22.10 30.19
C VAL A 29 4.85 -22.35 29.05
N ASN A 30 4.24 -23.53 29.03
CA ASN A 30 3.43 -24.02 27.91
C ASN A 30 2.12 -23.25 27.66
N ASN A 31 1.66 -22.41 28.60
CA ASN A 31 0.41 -21.65 28.47
C ASN A 31 0.63 -20.17 28.80
N LEU A 32 1.69 -19.57 28.23
CA LEU A 32 2.03 -18.16 28.43
C LEU A 32 2.36 -17.48 27.10
N LEU A 33 1.56 -16.45 26.77
CA LEU A 33 1.76 -15.53 25.66
C LEU A 33 2.28 -14.18 26.17
N PHE A 34 3.05 -13.50 25.34
CA PHE A 34 3.55 -12.15 25.50
C PHE A 34 2.92 -11.25 24.43
N ALA A 35 2.44 -10.08 24.84
CA ALA A 35 1.73 -9.14 23.99
C ALA A 35 2.38 -7.75 24.12
N GLY A 36 3.00 -7.28 23.04
CA GLY A 36 3.63 -5.96 22.97
C GLY A 36 5.07 -5.96 23.49
N ARG A 37 5.40 -5.09 24.46
CA ARG A 37 6.80 -4.82 24.86
C ARG A 37 7.50 -5.95 25.63
N ASN A 38 6.79 -7.01 25.98
CA ASN A 38 7.37 -8.15 26.70
C ASN A 38 7.70 -9.34 25.78
N ILE A 39 7.57 -9.18 24.46
CA ILE A 39 7.98 -10.22 23.50
C ILE A 39 9.49 -10.46 23.53
N SER A 40 9.89 -11.65 23.08
CA SER A 40 11.30 -11.98 22.90
C SER A 40 11.90 -11.19 21.74
N ALA A 41 12.91 -10.37 22.00
CA ALA A 41 13.60 -9.57 21.00
C ALA A 41 15.08 -9.38 21.37
N THR A 42 15.94 -9.23 20.37
CA THR A 42 17.31 -8.76 20.60
C THR A 42 17.30 -7.29 21.02
N HIS A 43 18.39 -6.82 21.64
CA HIS A 43 18.54 -5.41 22.01
C HIS A 43 18.28 -4.44 20.83
N ILE A 44 18.68 -4.82 19.61
CA ILE A 44 18.48 -4.01 18.40
C ILE A 44 17.00 -4.03 17.97
N ALA A 45 16.41 -5.23 17.84
CA ALA A 45 15.02 -5.37 17.38
C ALA A 45 14.02 -4.75 18.37
N PHE A 46 14.33 -4.79 19.67
CA PHE A 46 13.51 -4.19 20.72
C PHE A 46 13.29 -2.69 20.52
N GLY A 47 14.26 -1.99 19.90
CA GLY A 47 14.16 -0.57 19.60
C GLY A 47 12.94 -0.22 18.74
N SER A 48 12.71 -0.96 17.66
CA SER A 48 11.61 -0.72 16.72
C SER A 48 10.34 -1.51 17.04
N SER A 49 10.41 -2.68 17.69
CA SER A 49 9.22 -3.48 18.00
C SER A 49 8.37 -2.95 19.17
N ARG A 50 8.95 -2.14 20.06
CA ARG A 50 8.28 -1.62 21.27
C ARG A 50 7.37 -0.40 21.06
N VAL A 51 7.24 0.06 19.83
CA VAL A 51 6.42 1.23 19.45
C VAL A 51 4.93 0.88 19.56
N MET A 52 4.08 1.85 19.88
CA MET A 52 2.67 1.64 20.24
C MET A 52 1.87 0.89 19.14
N GLY A 53 2.00 1.30 17.88
CA GLY A 53 1.33 0.64 16.75
C GLY A 53 1.77 -0.82 16.59
N THR A 54 3.08 -1.08 16.61
CA THR A 54 3.63 -2.43 16.56
C THR A 54 3.18 -3.29 17.75
N CYS A 55 3.13 -2.71 18.96
CA CYS A 55 2.62 -3.41 20.14
C CYS A 55 1.13 -3.76 20.02
N ALA A 56 0.33 -2.89 19.39
CA ALA A 56 -1.07 -3.17 19.12
C ALA A 56 -1.22 -4.36 18.15
N SER A 57 -0.47 -4.39 17.04
CA SER A 57 -0.48 -5.51 16.08
C SER A 57 -0.03 -6.83 16.73
N VAL A 58 1.04 -6.80 17.54
CA VAL A 58 1.50 -7.97 18.30
C VAL A 58 0.45 -8.42 19.33
N GLY A 59 -0.21 -7.47 19.99
CA GLY A 59 -1.28 -7.75 20.94
C GLY A 59 -2.48 -8.44 20.29
N GLN A 60 -2.89 -7.98 19.11
CA GLN A 60 -3.92 -8.64 18.30
C GLN A 60 -3.51 -10.08 17.98
N ALA A 61 -2.31 -10.28 17.42
CA ALA A 61 -1.82 -11.62 17.10
C ALA A 61 -1.77 -12.57 18.31
N ALA A 62 -1.35 -12.08 19.48
CA ALA A 62 -1.37 -12.86 20.72
C ALA A 62 -2.80 -13.20 21.18
N GLY A 63 -3.73 -12.24 21.10
CA GLY A 63 -5.15 -12.45 21.46
C GLY A 63 -5.83 -13.47 20.54
N THR A 64 -5.68 -13.31 19.22
CA THR A 64 -6.20 -14.25 18.21
C THR A 64 -5.62 -15.65 18.42
N ALA A 65 -4.30 -15.75 18.68
CA ALA A 65 -3.68 -17.04 18.98
C ALA A 65 -4.20 -17.69 20.27
N ALA A 66 -4.49 -16.91 21.31
CA ALA A 66 -5.07 -17.42 22.55
C ALA A 66 -6.48 -18.01 22.32
N ALA A 67 -7.31 -17.37 21.49
CA ALA A 67 -8.61 -17.91 21.09
C ALA A 67 -8.45 -19.25 20.33
N LEU A 68 -7.52 -19.31 19.37
CA LEU A 68 -7.23 -20.53 18.62
C LEU A 68 -6.65 -21.65 19.49
N CYS A 69 -5.91 -21.33 20.56
CA CYS A 69 -5.45 -22.31 21.54
C CYS A 69 -6.64 -23.02 22.20
N VAL A 70 -7.68 -22.27 22.58
CA VAL A 70 -8.89 -22.83 23.19
C VAL A 70 -9.65 -23.68 22.18
N GLU A 71 -9.87 -23.16 20.97
CA GLU A 71 -10.62 -23.83 19.91
C GLU A 71 -9.98 -25.18 19.51
N ASN A 72 -8.67 -25.17 19.27
CA ASN A 72 -7.91 -26.33 18.83
C ASN A 72 -7.43 -27.23 19.98
N LYS A 73 -7.70 -26.85 21.25
CA LYS A 73 -7.13 -27.49 22.45
C LYS A 73 -5.61 -27.62 22.36
N ALA A 74 -4.96 -26.55 21.90
CA ALA A 74 -3.55 -26.48 21.58
C ALA A 74 -2.83 -25.49 22.52
N THR A 75 -1.54 -25.70 22.73
CA THR A 75 -0.66 -24.71 23.36
C THR A 75 -0.26 -23.60 22.37
N PRO A 76 0.20 -22.42 22.82
CA PRO A 76 0.74 -21.39 21.93
C PRO A 76 1.86 -21.88 21.01
N ARG A 77 2.68 -22.84 21.47
CA ARG A 77 3.70 -23.49 20.64
C ARG A 77 3.08 -24.34 19.54
N GLU A 78 2.04 -25.10 19.85
CA GLU A 78 1.33 -25.92 18.86
C GLU A 78 0.57 -25.07 17.84
N ILE A 79 0.14 -23.85 18.20
CA ILE A 79 -0.34 -22.89 17.21
C ILE A 79 0.75 -22.60 16.17
N TYR A 80 1.99 -22.36 16.59
CA TYR A 80 3.10 -22.16 15.65
C TYR A 80 3.39 -23.42 14.80
N GLU A 81 3.43 -24.59 15.43
CA GLU A 81 3.86 -25.83 14.77
C GLU A 81 2.80 -26.43 13.85
N LYS A 82 1.51 -26.25 14.16
CA LYS A 82 0.41 -26.97 13.52
C LYS A 82 -0.69 -26.05 12.95
N HIS A 83 -0.88 -24.86 13.51
CA HIS A 83 -2.01 -23.97 13.18
C HIS A 83 -1.59 -22.55 12.75
N LEU A 84 -0.34 -22.35 12.34
CA LEU A 84 0.17 -21.02 12.02
C LEU A 84 -0.56 -20.40 10.82
N LYS A 85 -0.88 -21.23 9.81
CA LYS A 85 -1.67 -20.80 8.67
C LYS A 85 -3.07 -20.34 9.12
N GLN A 86 -3.73 -21.09 10.00
CA GLN A 86 -5.04 -20.69 10.54
C GLN A 86 -4.95 -19.34 11.25
N LEU A 87 -3.95 -19.13 12.12
CA LEU A 87 -3.70 -17.83 12.76
C LEU A 87 -3.53 -16.70 11.75
N GLN A 88 -2.71 -16.91 10.72
CA GLN A 88 -2.48 -15.91 9.67
C GLN A 88 -3.77 -15.59 8.90
N GLN A 89 -4.55 -16.61 8.51
CA GLN A 89 -5.81 -16.41 7.79
C GLN A 89 -6.86 -15.71 8.67
N THR A 90 -6.96 -16.05 9.96
CA THR A 90 -7.83 -15.35 10.92
C THR A 90 -7.42 -13.87 11.05
N LEU A 91 -6.13 -13.58 11.17
CA LEU A 91 -5.62 -12.20 11.23
C LEU A 91 -5.94 -11.42 9.96
N LEU A 92 -5.88 -12.06 8.78
CA LEU A 92 -6.33 -11.45 7.54
C LEU A 92 -7.84 -11.16 7.57
N TRP A 93 -8.69 -12.11 7.99
CA TRP A 93 -10.14 -11.82 8.12
C TRP A 93 -10.45 -10.63 9.03
N GLU A 94 -9.62 -10.40 10.05
CA GLU A 94 -9.72 -9.28 10.99
C GLU A 94 -9.05 -7.98 10.51
N ASP A 95 -8.52 -7.94 9.27
CA ASP A 95 -7.78 -6.81 8.72
C ASP A 95 -6.56 -6.39 9.57
N ALA A 96 -5.89 -7.36 10.18
CA ALA A 96 -4.65 -7.11 10.92
C ALA A 96 -3.54 -6.63 9.96
N SER A 97 -2.62 -5.79 10.46
CA SER A 97 -1.48 -5.27 9.67
C SER A 97 -0.39 -6.32 9.41
N VAL A 98 -0.74 -7.39 8.71
CA VAL A 98 0.16 -8.45 8.23
C VAL A 98 0.49 -8.17 6.76
N ILE A 99 1.77 -8.10 6.43
CA ILE A 99 2.25 -7.71 5.10
C ILE A 99 2.82 -8.93 4.39
N GLY A 100 2.56 -9.09 3.10
CA GLY A 100 3.15 -10.18 2.29
C GLY A 100 2.60 -11.58 2.60
N ILE A 101 1.48 -11.68 3.32
CA ILE A 101 0.74 -12.93 3.49
C ILE A 101 -0.54 -12.86 2.69
N LYS A 102 -0.75 -13.88 1.86
CA LYS A 102 -1.90 -14.02 0.98
C LYS A 102 -3.06 -14.73 1.68
N ASN A 103 -4.27 -14.25 1.43
CA ASN A 103 -5.51 -14.95 1.75
C ASN A 103 -5.65 -16.18 0.84
N GLU A 104 -5.82 -17.33 1.47
CA GLU A 104 -5.97 -18.63 0.82
C GLU A 104 -7.03 -19.47 1.55
N ASP A 105 -7.90 -18.83 2.33
CA ASP A 105 -8.95 -19.51 3.07
C ASP A 105 -10.00 -20.06 2.10
N PRO A 106 -10.17 -21.39 1.97
CA PRO A 106 -11.16 -21.97 1.07
C PRO A 106 -12.61 -21.64 1.45
N ALA A 107 -12.85 -21.16 2.68
CA ALA A 107 -14.17 -20.66 3.10
C ALA A 107 -14.50 -19.29 2.49
N ASP A 108 -13.51 -18.57 1.95
CA ASP A 108 -13.76 -17.33 1.22
C ASP A 108 -14.24 -17.65 -0.20
N LEU A 109 -15.55 -17.66 -0.37
CA LEU A 109 -16.22 -17.93 -1.63
C LEU A 109 -15.84 -16.91 -2.70
N ALA A 110 -15.40 -15.70 -2.33
CA ALA A 110 -14.97 -14.70 -3.31
C ALA A 110 -13.74 -15.16 -4.11
N LEU A 111 -12.87 -16.01 -3.54
CA LEU A 111 -11.70 -16.57 -4.24
C LEU A 111 -12.08 -17.50 -5.42
N GLN A 112 -13.36 -17.88 -5.51
CA GLN A 112 -13.91 -18.73 -6.56
C GLN A 112 -14.65 -17.93 -7.64
N ALA A 113 -14.69 -16.61 -7.54
CA ALA A 113 -15.40 -15.74 -8.46
C ALA A 113 -14.48 -15.20 -9.57
N GLU A 114 -15.07 -14.99 -10.75
CA GLU A 114 -14.56 -14.05 -11.74
C GLU A 114 -14.90 -12.61 -11.31
N VAL A 115 -13.95 -11.69 -11.47
CA VAL A 115 -14.15 -10.27 -11.12
C VAL A 115 -14.31 -9.42 -12.37
N THR A 116 -15.36 -8.60 -12.39
CA THR A 116 -15.57 -7.58 -13.43
C THR A 116 -15.85 -6.23 -12.77
N ALA A 117 -15.65 -5.13 -13.50
CA ALA A 117 -15.94 -3.79 -12.98
C ALA A 117 -16.46 -2.86 -14.07
N SER A 118 -16.99 -1.71 -13.67
CA SER A 118 -17.42 -0.63 -14.58
C SER A 118 -16.27 -0.08 -15.44
N SER A 119 -15.08 0.03 -14.84
CA SER A 119 -13.83 0.50 -15.45
C SER A 119 -12.67 0.16 -14.51
N TYR A 120 -11.44 0.38 -14.95
CA TYR A 120 -10.28 0.42 -14.07
C TYR A 120 -9.23 1.39 -14.62
N LEU A 121 -8.37 1.93 -13.76
CA LEU A 121 -7.30 2.85 -14.16
C LEU A 121 -6.21 2.09 -14.95
N SER A 122 -6.37 2.07 -16.28
CA SER A 122 -5.42 1.43 -17.21
C SER A 122 -4.29 2.38 -17.65
N ARG A 123 -4.48 3.70 -17.51
CA ARG A 123 -3.47 4.71 -17.82
C ARG A 123 -2.89 5.32 -16.55
N LEU A 124 -1.65 4.97 -16.24
CA LEU A 124 -0.92 5.54 -15.12
C LEU A 124 -0.30 6.91 -15.50
N ALA A 125 -0.97 8.00 -15.12
CA ALA A 125 -0.51 9.35 -15.42
C ALA A 125 -0.91 10.35 -14.32
N VAL A 126 0.02 11.23 -13.97
CA VAL A 126 -0.16 12.37 -13.08
C VAL A 126 0.04 13.64 -13.89
N GLU A 127 -1.06 14.33 -14.20
CA GLU A 127 -1.07 15.41 -15.20
C GLU A 127 -1.41 16.80 -14.63
N SER A 128 -1.90 16.86 -13.39
CA SER A 128 -2.12 18.13 -12.69
C SER A 128 -0.78 18.74 -12.28
N ALA A 129 -0.44 19.88 -12.85
CA ALA A 129 0.83 20.57 -12.64
C ALA A 129 0.63 21.78 -11.73
N ASP A 130 0.55 21.52 -10.43
CA ASP A 130 0.10 22.48 -9.41
C ASP A 130 1.25 23.30 -8.81
N GLU A 131 2.42 22.68 -8.62
CA GLU A 131 3.57 23.30 -7.95
C GLU A 131 4.87 22.95 -8.69
N ALA A 132 5.63 23.96 -9.13
CA ALA A 132 6.96 23.75 -9.67
C ALA A 132 7.95 23.46 -8.53
N PHE A 133 8.84 22.50 -8.75
CA PHE A 133 9.85 22.05 -7.82
C PHE A 133 11.22 22.07 -8.50
N GLU A 134 12.10 22.96 -8.04
CA GLU A 134 13.46 23.08 -8.55
C GLU A 134 14.24 21.77 -8.32
N LEU A 135 14.88 21.26 -9.38
CA LEU A 135 15.62 20.00 -9.36
C LEU A 135 17.04 20.19 -8.81
N ALA A 136 17.13 20.82 -7.64
CA ALA A 136 18.39 21.11 -6.94
C ALA A 136 18.99 19.90 -6.21
N THR A 137 18.37 18.72 -6.29
CA THR A 137 18.85 17.43 -5.78
C THR A 137 18.15 16.34 -6.59
N ASP A 138 18.60 15.09 -6.50
CA ASP A 138 17.86 13.98 -7.09
C ASP A 138 16.46 13.90 -6.44
N VAL A 139 15.45 13.73 -7.27
CA VAL A 139 14.09 13.41 -6.82
C VAL A 139 13.69 12.06 -7.41
N ALA A 140 12.66 11.46 -6.85
CA ALA A 140 12.17 10.20 -7.36
C ALA A 140 10.68 10.04 -7.13
N PHE A 141 10.08 9.12 -7.86
CA PHE A 141 8.77 8.60 -7.55
C PHE A 141 8.75 7.08 -7.67
N LEU A 142 8.04 6.44 -6.76
CA LEU A 142 7.73 5.03 -6.77
C LEU A 142 6.39 4.82 -7.47
N MET A 143 6.28 3.76 -8.27
CA MET A 143 5.03 3.37 -8.93
C MET A 143 4.98 1.86 -9.18
N PRO A 144 3.80 1.24 -9.27
CA PRO A 144 3.69 -0.16 -9.63
C PRO A 144 4.03 -0.39 -11.11
N VAL A 145 4.67 -1.51 -11.41
CA VAL A 145 4.97 -1.98 -12.77
C VAL A 145 4.25 -3.29 -13.01
N ASP A 146 3.26 -3.24 -13.89
CA ASP A 146 2.48 -4.39 -14.32
C ASP A 146 1.90 -4.11 -15.73
N PRO A 147 2.36 -4.79 -16.80
CA PRO A 147 3.44 -5.77 -16.82
C PRO A 147 4.84 -5.15 -17.00
N ASN A 148 4.94 -3.96 -17.58
CA ASN A 148 6.22 -3.38 -17.99
C ASN A 148 6.21 -1.84 -18.02
N ILE A 149 7.40 -1.27 -18.16
CA ILE A 149 7.66 0.11 -18.55
C ILE A 149 8.32 0.07 -19.93
N GLU A 150 7.86 0.90 -20.86
CA GLU A 150 8.60 1.16 -22.10
C GLU A 150 9.13 2.58 -22.14
N LYS A 151 8.24 3.54 -21.90
CA LYS A 151 8.55 4.96 -21.96
C LYS A 151 7.82 5.71 -20.87
N ILE A 152 8.49 6.70 -20.32
CA ILE A 152 7.92 7.63 -19.33
C ILE A 152 8.09 9.04 -19.88
N GLN A 153 7.01 9.82 -19.89
CA GLN A 153 7.08 11.25 -20.12
C GLN A 153 7.07 11.97 -18.77
N ILE A 154 7.97 12.92 -18.56
CA ILE A 154 8.03 13.75 -17.35
C ILE A 154 7.80 15.20 -17.74
N LEU A 155 7.00 15.91 -16.95
CA LEU A 155 6.74 17.33 -17.15
C LEU A 155 7.83 18.17 -16.50
N LEU A 156 8.50 18.98 -17.31
CA LEU A 156 9.60 19.82 -16.83
C LEU A 156 9.65 21.22 -17.46
N ASP A 157 10.28 22.14 -16.74
CA ASP A 157 10.77 23.43 -17.23
C ASP A 157 12.30 23.37 -17.35
N ALA A 158 12.85 24.07 -18.34
CA ALA A 158 14.29 24.22 -18.55
C ALA A 158 14.64 25.70 -18.74
N ALA A 159 15.48 26.24 -17.86
CA ALA A 159 15.97 27.61 -17.92
C ALA A 159 16.93 27.84 -19.10
N ASP A 160 17.68 26.80 -19.48
CA ASP A 160 18.67 26.76 -20.55
C ASP A 160 18.60 25.42 -21.29
N ASP A 161 19.24 25.35 -22.46
CA ASP A 161 19.49 24.07 -23.14
C ASP A 161 20.37 23.18 -22.26
N THR A 162 19.90 21.99 -21.91
CA THR A 162 20.60 21.08 -20.97
C THR A 162 20.27 19.61 -21.26
N SER A 163 20.90 18.67 -20.55
CA SER A 163 20.47 17.27 -20.50
C SER A 163 19.86 16.90 -19.15
N VAL A 164 18.92 15.96 -19.16
CA VAL A 164 18.33 15.34 -17.96
C VAL A 164 18.51 13.84 -18.05
N GLU A 165 18.97 13.21 -16.97
CA GLU A 165 19.07 11.75 -16.83
C GLU A 165 17.94 11.25 -15.95
N VAL A 166 17.33 10.13 -16.37
CA VAL A 166 16.31 9.42 -15.62
C VAL A 166 16.71 7.96 -15.50
N GLU A 167 16.58 7.41 -14.30
CA GLU A 167 16.93 6.02 -13.98
C GLU A 167 15.68 5.29 -13.46
N VAL A 168 15.55 4.01 -13.78
CA VAL A 168 14.55 3.10 -13.20
C VAL A 168 15.29 2.05 -12.40
N TRP A 169 14.92 1.93 -11.13
CA TRP A 169 15.45 0.94 -10.20
C TRP A 169 14.33 -0.01 -9.76
N ASP A 170 14.67 -1.26 -9.48
CA ASP A 170 13.79 -2.10 -8.67
C ASP A 170 13.91 -1.75 -7.17
N THR A 171 13.07 -2.37 -6.36
CA THR A 171 13.05 -2.22 -4.90
C THR A 171 13.65 -3.42 -4.16
N GLY A 172 14.13 -4.42 -4.89
CA GLY A 172 14.62 -5.69 -4.34
C GLY A 172 13.49 -6.53 -3.75
N ARG A 173 13.23 -6.39 -2.45
CA ARG A 173 12.15 -7.12 -1.77
C ARG A 173 10.82 -6.38 -1.96
N GLN A 174 9.72 -7.13 -2.03
CA GLN A 174 8.38 -6.59 -2.31
C GLN A 174 7.87 -5.64 -1.21
N GLU A 175 8.35 -5.78 0.02
CA GLU A 175 8.04 -4.87 1.14
C GLU A 175 8.88 -3.58 1.17
N ASN A 176 9.83 -3.40 0.24
CA ASN A 176 10.71 -2.23 0.19
C ASN A 176 10.15 -1.12 -0.71
N TYR A 177 10.48 0.12 -0.36
CA TYR A 177 10.02 1.34 -1.03
C TYR A 177 11.17 2.25 -1.49
N ILE A 178 12.38 1.71 -1.48
CA ILE A 178 13.63 2.41 -1.78
C ILE A 178 14.35 1.69 -2.93
N PRO A 179 15.21 2.39 -3.70
CA PRO A 179 15.90 1.77 -4.82
C PRO A 179 16.89 0.71 -4.33
N TYR A 180 16.98 -0.41 -5.05
CA TYR A 180 17.91 -1.49 -4.77
C TYR A 180 18.86 -1.74 -5.94
N GLN A 181 18.36 -2.20 -7.10
CA GLN A 181 19.18 -2.46 -8.28
C GLN A 181 18.72 -1.65 -9.50
N LEU A 182 19.67 -1.00 -10.18
CA LEU A 182 19.42 -0.22 -11.39
C LEU A 182 19.05 -1.17 -12.53
N GLN A 183 17.95 -0.87 -13.22
CA GLN A 183 17.43 -1.67 -14.32
C GLN A 183 17.74 -1.01 -15.66
N VAL A 184 17.38 0.26 -15.81
CA VAL A 184 17.57 1.02 -17.05
C VAL A 184 17.73 2.50 -16.76
N ARG A 185 18.36 3.23 -17.68
CA ARG A 185 18.45 4.69 -17.65
C ARG A 185 18.44 5.27 -19.04
N ASP A 186 18.03 6.52 -19.14
CA ASP A 186 18.05 7.29 -20.37
C ASP A 186 18.42 8.75 -20.11
N VAL A 187 19.00 9.40 -21.10
CA VAL A 187 19.43 10.80 -21.03
C VAL A 187 18.86 11.55 -22.22
N GLN A 188 18.09 12.59 -21.95
CA GLN A 188 17.48 13.42 -22.98
C GLN A 188 18.07 14.82 -22.97
N THR A 189 18.38 15.34 -24.17
CA THR A 189 18.72 16.75 -24.35
C THR A 189 17.43 17.55 -24.49
N ILE A 190 17.25 18.53 -23.63
CA ILE A 190 16.06 19.37 -23.57
C ILE A 190 16.43 20.81 -23.94
N LYS A 191 15.53 21.46 -24.67
CA LYS A 191 15.67 22.86 -25.03
C LYS A 191 15.08 23.74 -23.94
N LYS A 192 15.59 24.96 -23.83
CA LYS A 192 14.99 26.00 -22.99
C LYS A 192 13.49 26.13 -23.29
N GLY A 193 12.67 26.11 -22.25
CA GLY A 193 11.22 26.23 -22.38
C GLY A 193 10.49 25.75 -21.13
N ASN A 194 9.18 26.01 -21.07
CA ASN A 194 8.35 25.67 -19.92
C ASN A 194 7.28 24.64 -20.28
N LYS A 195 6.87 23.83 -19.32
CA LYS A 195 5.82 22.81 -19.34
C LYS A 195 5.97 21.84 -20.51
N GLN A 196 7.18 21.33 -20.68
CA GLN A 196 7.54 20.40 -21.73
C GLN A 196 7.38 18.97 -21.21
N TRP A 197 6.64 18.15 -21.94
CA TRP A 197 6.59 16.70 -21.72
C TRP A 197 7.75 16.06 -22.44
N ILE A 198 8.77 15.65 -21.69
CA ILE A 198 9.98 15.03 -22.23
C ILE A 198 9.88 13.52 -22.06
N GLU A 199 10.03 12.80 -23.17
CA GLU A 199 9.94 11.35 -23.23
C GLU A 199 11.30 10.69 -23.01
N PHE A 200 11.36 9.75 -22.08
CA PHE A 200 12.52 8.92 -21.78
C PHE A 200 12.22 7.47 -22.17
N ASN A 201 13.14 6.85 -22.91
CA ASN A 201 13.04 5.46 -23.34
C ASN A 201 13.65 4.53 -22.29
N LEU A 202 12.79 3.93 -21.45
CA LEU A 202 13.16 3.19 -20.24
C LEU A 202 12.56 1.78 -20.26
N PRO A 203 12.91 0.92 -21.25
CA PRO A 203 12.35 -0.41 -21.36
C PRO A 203 12.76 -1.29 -20.18
N TRP A 204 11.77 -1.76 -19.42
CA TRP A 204 11.94 -2.71 -18.33
C TRP A 204 10.69 -3.57 -18.16
N SER A 205 10.88 -4.89 -18.17
CA SER A 205 9.81 -5.87 -17.96
C SER A 205 10.21 -6.79 -16.81
N PRO A 206 9.75 -6.53 -15.57
CA PRO A 206 10.04 -7.41 -14.45
C PRO A 206 9.42 -8.81 -14.63
N GLU A 207 10.02 -9.83 -14.03
CA GLU A 207 9.50 -11.22 -14.09
C GLU A 207 8.13 -11.39 -13.40
N SER A 208 7.86 -10.54 -12.41
CA SER A 208 6.58 -10.47 -11.70
C SER A 208 6.27 -9.02 -11.33
N THR A 209 5.00 -8.72 -11.11
CA THR A 209 4.54 -7.39 -10.66
C THR A 209 5.36 -6.92 -9.46
N GLN A 210 5.94 -5.73 -9.58
CA GLN A 210 6.75 -5.10 -8.54
C GLN A 210 6.72 -3.57 -8.67
N ASN A 211 7.23 -2.87 -7.66
CA ASN A 211 7.37 -1.42 -7.71
C ASN A 211 8.68 -1.02 -8.41
N ALA A 212 8.60 0.01 -9.26
CA ALA A 212 9.76 0.77 -9.75
C ALA A 212 10.04 1.95 -8.83
N PHE A 213 11.31 2.29 -8.66
CA PHE A 213 11.76 3.56 -8.10
C PHE A 213 12.43 4.37 -9.22
N VAL A 214 11.72 5.37 -9.74
CA VAL A 214 12.17 6.20 -10.87
C VAL A 214 12.87 7.43 -10.34
N VAL A 215 14.16 7.57 -10.64
CA VAL A 215 15.00 8.69 -10.18
C VAL A 215 15.20 9.70 -11.31
N ILE A 216 14.96 10.97 -11.02
CA ILE A 216 15.29 12.10 -11.89
C ILE A 216 16.53 12.79 -11.30
N LYS A 217 17.62 12.83 -12.06
CA LYS A 217 18.92 13.31 -11.58
C LYS A 217 18.95 14.83 -11.40
N GLU A 218 19.66 15.29 -10.36
CA GLU A 218 19.88 16.71 -10.06
C GLU A 218 20.27 17.52 -11.31
N ASN A 219 19.55 18.60 -11.57
CA ASN A 219 19.88 19.58 -12.59
C ASN A 219 19.36 20.98 -12.18
N PRO A 220 20.24 21.90 -11.76
CA PRO A 220 19.85 23.24 -11.31
C PRO A 220 19.15 24.12 -12.36
N SER A 221 19.27 23.79 -13.65
CA SER A 221 18.59 24.51 -14.73
C SER A 221 17.18 23.95 -15.02
N VAL A 222 16.72 22.96 -14.25
CA VAL A 222 15.46 22.25 -14.49
C VAL A 222 14.53 22.34 -13.28
N SER A 223 13.23 22.47 -13.54
CA SER A 223 12.19 22.25 -12.53
C SER A 223 11.24 21.16 -13.00
N VAL A 224 10.80 20.31 -12.07
CA VAL A 224 9.75 19.32 -12.29
C VAL A 224 8.46 19.80 -11.63
N TYR A 225 7.33 19.18 -11.94
CA TYR A 225 6.04 19.58 -11.36
C TYR A 225 5.51 18.54 -10.38
N LEU A 226 4.93 19.03 -9.29
CA LEU A 226 4.16 18.27 -8.32
C LEU A 226 2.66 18.47 -8.60
N SER A 227 1.90 17.40 -8.51
CA SER A 227 0.44 17.40 -8.41
C SER A 227 0.02 17.52 -6.95
N HIS A 228 -1.06 18.25 -6.67
CA HIS A 228 -1.71 18.24 -5.35
C HIS A 228 -2.84 17.21 -5.27
N GLN A 229 -3.02 16.42 -6.34
CA GLN A 229 -3.89 15.26 -6.39
C GLN A 229 -3.05 13.99 -6.20
N PRO A 230 -3.21 13.28 -5.07
CA PRO A 230 -2.50 12.02 -4.83
C PRO A 230 -3.01 10.92 -5.75
N MET A 231 -2.20 9.87 -5.91
CA MET A 231 -2.55 8.68 -6.65
C MET A 231 -2.07 7.46 -5.86
N SER A 232 -3.01 6.59 -5.48
CA SER A 232 -2.71 5.38 -4.73
C SER A 232 -1.68 4.52 -5.46
N GLY A 233 -0.68 4.03 -4.72
CA GLY A 233 0.45 3.30 -5.30
C GLY A 233 1.57 4.16 -5.88
N VAL A 234 1.40 5.48 -5.98
CA VAL A 234 2.45 6.42 -6.44
C VAL A 234 2.93 7.30 -5.29
N LEU A 235 4.21 7.20 -4.95
CA LEU A 235 4.81 7.96 -3.84
C LEU A 235 6.02 8.76 -4.33
N SER A 236 6.19 9.98 -3.86
CA SER A 236 7.32 10.84 -4.26
C SER A 236 8.34 11.01 -3.15
N PHE A 237 9.60 11.14 -3.56
CA PHE A 237 10.75 11.20 -2.68
C PHE A 237 11.71 12.30 -3.13
N VAL A 238 12.35 12.94 -2.16
CA VAL A 238 13.44 13.88 -2.38
C VAL A 238 14.69 13.29 -1.73
N ARG A 239 15.82 13.33 -2.44
CA ARG A 239 17.10 12.90 -1.89
C ARG A 239 17.68 13.99 -1.00
N GLU A 240 17.91 13.67 0.26
CA GLU A 240 18.57 14.55 1.23
C GLU A 240 20.06 14.71 0.90
N LYS A 241 20.55 15.96 0.92
CA LYS A 241 21.98 16.25 0.80
C LYS A 241 22.67 15.98 2.14
N ALA A 242 23.87 15.39 2.10
CA ALA A 242 24.61 14.86 3.26
C ALA A 242 24.75 15.84 4.45
N LEU A 243 24.77 17.16 4.20
CA LEU A 243 24.92 18.20 5.23
C LEU A 243 23.70 18.38 6.15
N ASN A 244 22.48 18.03 5.72
CA ASN A 244 21.27 18.18 6.54
C ASN A 244 21.02 16.97 7.45
N VAL A 245 21.54 15.80 7.09
CA VAL A 245 21.40 14.58 7.89
C VAL A 245 22.29 14.66 9.15
N ALA A 246 23.39 15.41 9.08
CA ALA A 246 24.37 15.58 10.18
C ALA A 246 23.90 16.51 11.32
N ARG A 247 22.88 17.35 11.12
CA ARG A 247 22.44 18.34 12.15
C ARG A 247 21.36 17.85 13.11
N GLY A 248 20.81 16.65 12.89
CA GLY A 248 19.66 16.14 13.67
C GLY A 248 20.01 15.12 14.75
N MET A 249 20.89 14.16 14.47
CA MET A 249 21.26 13.08 15.39
C MET A 249 22.61 12.51 14.92
N GLU A 250 23.71 12.71 15.65
CA GLU A 250 25.08 12.23 15.33
C GLU A 250 25.22 10.69 15.27
N SER A 251 24.11 9.96 15.21
CA SER A 251 24.01 8.54 15.49
C SER A 251 23.23 7.74 14.45
N LEU A 252 22.82 8.39 13.37
CA LEU A 252 22.23 7.74 12.18
C LEU A 252 23.34 7.27 11.25
N ASN A 253 23.22 6.05 10.71
CA ASN A 253 24.05 5.64 9.59
C ASN A 253 23.58 6.38 8.33
N HIS A 254 24.20 7.53 8.05
CA HIS A 254 23.84 8.42 6.94
C HIS A 254 24.00 7.80 5.55
N ASP A 255 24.63 6.62 5.44
CA ASP A 255 24.80 5.94 4.16
C ASP A 255 23.59 5.13 3.71
N GLN A 256 22.66 4.82 4.61
CA GLN A 256 21.47 4.02 4.28
C GLN A 256 20.53 4.77 3.31
N LEU A 257 20.11 4.09 2.25
CA LEU A 257 19.24 4.69 1.23
C LEU A 257 17.88 5.13 1.79
N VAL A 258 17.32 4.38 2.75
CA VAL A 258 16.10 4.75 3.48
C VAL A 258 16.20 6.05 4.27
N VAL A 259 17.43 6.47 4.63
CA VAL A 259 17.67 7.76 5.30
C VAL A 259 17.88 8.86 4.27
N LYS A 260 18.44 8.53 3.10
CA LYS A 260 18.71 9.48 2.01
C LYS A 260 17.46 9.87 1.24
N TRP A 261 16.48 8.98 1.10
CA TRP A 261 15.24 9.24 0.37
C TRP A 261 14.09 9.53 1.33
N ASN A 262 13.47 10.70 1.21
CA ASN A 262 12.45 11.16 2.15
C ASN A 262 11.24 11.77 1.44
N MET A 263 10.04 11.49 1.96
CA MET A 263 8.78 12.00 1.45
C MET A 263 8.35 13.33 2.08
N LYS A 264 8.91 13.76 3.22
CA LYS A 264 8.43 14.89 4.05
C LYS A 264 8.05 16.17 3.29
N ARG A 265 8.74 16.50 2.20
CA ARG A 265 8.50 17.71 1.40
C ARG A 265 7.43 17.54 0.31
N VAL A 266 7.07 16.31 0.01
CA VAL A 266 6.27 15.90 -1.16
C VAL A 266 5.22 14.83 -0.80
N VAL A 267 4.85 14.74 0.49
CA VAL A 267 3.80 13.82 0.96
C VAL A 267 2.51 14.12 0.22
N ARG A 268 1.88 13.09 -0.34
CA ARG A 268 0.65 13.18 -1.14
C ARG A 268 0.75 14.14 -2.34
N LYS A 269 1.96 14.46 -2.77
CA LYS A 269 2.24 15.31 -3.93
C LYS A 269 3.08 14.54 -4.96
N PRO A 270 2.46 13.72 -5.81
CA PRO A 270 3.22 12.96 -6.80
C PRO A 270 3.82 13.88 -7.87
N PHE A 271 5.05 13.60 -8.32
CA PHE A 271 5.62 14.26 -9.48
C PHE A 271 4.81 13.95 -10.75
N CYS A 272 4.70 14.91 -11.67
CA CYS A 272 3.95 14.76 -12.91
C CYS A 272 4.69 13.86 -13.91
N PHE A 273 4.06 12.75 -14.28
CA PHE A 273 4.55 11.83 -15.30
C PHE A 273 3.40 11.22 -16.11
N ARG A 274 3.72 10.61 -17.25
CA ARG A 274 2.82 9.75 -18.02
C ARG A 274 3.54 8.47 -18.39
N LEU A 275 2.95 7.33 -18.07
CA LEU A 275 3.38 6.06 -18.61
C LEU A 275 2.78 5.89 -20.02
N ALA A 276 3.61 5.49 -20.99
CA ALA A 276 3.13 5.22 -22.34
C ALA A 276 2.42 3.86 -22.47
N THR A 277 2.79 2.90 -21.63
CA THR A 277 2.19 1.57 -21.57
C THR A 277 0.95 1.58 -20.68
N GLU A 278 -0.04 0.77 -21.05
CA GLU A 278 -1.17 0.50 -20.17
C GLU A 278 -0.70 -0.33 -18.96
N THR A 279 -1.26 -0.02 -17.80
CA THR A 279 -0.99 -0.76 -16.57
C THR A 279 -2.13 -1.71 -16.22
N LYS A 280 -1.75 -2.86 -15.67
CA LYS A 280 -2.65 -3.82 -15.05
C LYS A 280 -2.64 -3.76 -13.52
N ALA A 281 -1.92 -2.80 -12.94
CA ALA A 281 -1.72 -2.71 -11.50
C ALA A 281 -3.02 -2.52 -10.71
N TYR A 282 -4.08 -2.06 -11.36
CA TYR A 282 -5.39 -1.75 -10.77
C TYR A 282 -6.56 -2.52 -11.38
N GLU A 283 -6.29 -3.59 -12.14
CA GLU A 283 -7.35 -4.43 -12.72
C GLU A 283 -8.32 -4.96 -11.64
N PRO A 284 -9.60 -5.18 -11.96
CA PRO A 284 -10.58 -5.64 -10.98
C PRO A 284 -10.17 -6.93 -10.24
N ALA A 285 -9.47 -7.84 -10.93
CA ALA A 285 -8.97 -9.08 -10.36
C ALA A 285 -8.01 -8.89 -9.16
N LYS A 286 -7.40 -7.70 -8.99
CA LYS A 286 -6.51 -7.41 -7.86
C LYS A 286 -7.23 -7.49 -6.52
N ILE A 287 -8.55 -7.25 -6.46
CA ILE A 287 -9.30 -7.36 -5.19
C ILE A 287 -9.37 -8.81 -4.66
N MET A 288 -9.01 -9.78 -5.50
CA MET A 288 -9.04 -11.21 -5.19
C MET A 288 -7.65 -11.84 -5.17
N ASP A 289 -6.58 -11.06 -5.29
CA ASP A 289 -5.23 -11.61 -5.26
C ASP A 289 -4.76 -12.03 -3.86
N GLY A 290 -5.54 -11.65 -2.83
CA GLY A 290 -5.43 -12.08 -1.45
C GLY A 290 -4.52 -11.23 -0.57
N TYR A 291 -3.93 -10.15 -1.09
CA TYR A 291 -3.12 -9.23 -0.28
C TYR A 291 -3.97 -8.05 0.23
N GLN A 292 -3.88 -7.76 1.53
CA GLN A 292 -4.61 -6.64 2.16
C GLN A 292 -3.80 -5.36 2.30
N ARG A 293 -2.49 -5.47 2.05
CA ARG A 293 -1.51 -4.42 2.24
C ARG A 293 -0.61 -4.39 1.00
N PRO A 294 -0.11 -3.21 0.61
CA PRO A 294 0.87 -3.09 -0.46
C PRO A 294 2.08 -4.01 -0.25
N TYR A 295 2.45 -4.75 -1.30
CA TYR A 295 3.53 -5.73 -1.26
C TYR A 295 4.01 -6.06 -2.68
N GLY A 296 4.95 -5.28 -3.21
CA GLY A 296 5.34 -5.37 -4.62
C GLY A 296 4.28 -4.78 -5.56
N GLY A 297 3.35 -4.00 -5.04
CA GLY A 297 2.28 -3.37 -5.80
C GLY A 297 1.17 -2.88 -4.88
N ALA A 298 0.13 -2.29 -5.48
CA ALA A 298 -0.97 -1.68 -4.74
C ALA A 298 -1.97 -2.70 -4.18
N HIS A 299 -2.19 -3.83 -4.88
CA HIS A 299 -3.16 -4.89 -4.52
C HIS A 299 -4.58 -4.34 -4.30
N MET A 300 -5.09 -3.63 -5.29
CA MET A 300 -6.41 -3.02 -5.22
C MET A 300 -6.98 -2.78 -6.61
N TRP A 301 -8.30 -2.71 -6.70
CA TRP A 301 -8.99 -2.13 -7.85
C TRP A 301 -9.10 -0.62 -7.68
N LEU A 302 -8.82 0.10 -8.75
CA LEU A 302 -9.00 1.55 -8.87
C LEU A 302 -9.86 1.79 -10.12
N SER A 303 -11.01 2.46 -9.98
CA SER A 303 -11.82 2.83 -11.16
C SER A 303 -11.15 3.93 -11.99
N GLU A 304 -11.68 4.21 -13.18
CA GLU A 304 -11.46 5.53 -13.78
C GLU A 304 -12.37 6.59 -13.11
N PRO A 305 -12.03 7.88 -13.17
CA PRO A 305 -12.94 8.95 -12.75
C PRO A 305 -14.18 8.97 -13.65
N SER A 306 -15.37 8.91 -13.05
CA SER A 306 -16.64 8.93 -13.78
C SER A 306 -17.68 9.78 -13.05
N LYS A 307 -18.70 10.21 -13.81
CA LYS A 307 -19.93 10.81 -13.24
C LYS A 307 -20.95 9.75 -12.83
N ASP A 308 -20.86 8.55 -13.42
CA ASP A 308 -21.70 7.41 -13.08
C ASP A 308 -21.07 6.64 -11.91
N ASP A 309 -21.90 5.93 -11.14
CA ASP A 309 -21.43 5.10 -10.03
C ASP A 309 -20.45 4.03 -10.53
N ALA A 310 -19.25 3.98 -9.94
CA ALA A 310 -18.31 2.92 -10.19
C ALA A 310 -18.75 1.64 -9.47
N TRP A 311 -18.56 0.48 -10.08
CA TRP A 311 -18.91 -0.80 -9.45
C TRP A 311 -17.89 -1.88 -9.76
N VAL A 312 -17.76 -2.83 -8.82
CA VAL A 312 -17.00 -4.06 -8.99
C VAL A 312 -17.86 -5.25 -8.56
N ALA A 313 -17.86 -6.29 -9.38
CA ALA A 313 -18.76 -7.44 -9.26
C ALA A 313 -17.98 -8.75 -9.23
N LEU A 314 -18.36 -9.60 -8.29
CA LEU A 314 -18.01 -11.01 -8.22
C LEU A 314 -19.08 -11.81 -8.98
N LYS A 315 -18.65 -12.70 -9.86
CA LYS A 315 -19.51 -13.62 -10.59
C LYS A 315 -19.00 -15.05 -10.40
N TRP A 316 -19.88 -15.93 -9.95
CA TRP A 316 -19.60 -17.35 -9.80
C TRP A 316 -20.17 -18.15 -10.96
N ASP A 317 -19.56 -19.30 -11.27
CA ASP A 317 -20.05 -20.24 -12.28
C ASP A 317 -21.40 -20.89 -11.89
N LYS A 318 -21.69 -20.90 -10.59
CA LYS A 318 -22.89 -21.49 -9.99
C LYS A 318 -23.34 -20.62 -8.83
N GLU A 319 -24.61 -20.75 -8.44
CA GLU A 319 -25.11 -20.10 -7.23
C GLU A 319 -24.29 -20.53 -6.02
N VAL A 320 -23.84 -19.52 -5.27
CA VAL A 320 -23.21 -19.67 -3.96
C VAL A 320 -24.18 -19.22 -2.88
N GLU A 321 -24.03 -19.76 -1.68
CA GLU A 321 -24.82 -19.43 -0.49
C GLU A 321 -23.89 -18.84 0.56
N PHE A 322 -24.22 -17.67 1.09
CA PHE A 322 -23.41 -16.95 2.07
C PHE A 322 -24.28 -16.07 2.96
N ASN A 323 -23.76 -15.68 4.13
CA ASN A 323 -24.41 -14.71 5.00
C ASN A 323 -23.48 -13.61 5.50
N GLU A 324 -22.21 -13.63 5.14
CA GLU A 324 -21.25 -12.64 5.60
C GLU A 324 -20.44 -12.08 4.44
N ILE A 325 -20.46 -10.75 4.28
CA ILE A 325 -19.66 -10.02 3.30
C ILE A 325 -18.70 -9.10 4.05
N HIS A 326 -17.43 -9.16 3.72
CA HIS A 326 -16.43 -8.20 4.19
C HIS A 326 -15.92 -7.37 3.02
N ILE A 327 -15.72 -6.08 3.28
CA ILE A 327 -15.10 -5.17 2.32
C ILE A 327 -13.96 -4.46 3.01
N THR A 328 -12.81 -4.40 2.35
CA THR A 328 -11.68 -3.56 2.78
C THR A 328 -11.49 -2.45 1.75
N PHE A 329 -11.73 -1.23 2.18
CA PHE A 329 -11.56 -0.01 1.38
C PHE A 329 -10.12 0.50 1.45
N ASN A 330 -9.74 1.42 0.56
CA ASN A 330 -8.50 2.15 0.72
C ASN A 330 -8.61 3.23 1.80
N ASP A 331 -7.70 3.23 2.75
CA ASP A 331 -7.52 4.26 3.78
C ASP A 331 -6.12 4.91 3.71
N ASP A 332 -5.43 4.76 2.58
CA ASP A 332 -4.05 5.18 2.35
C ASP A 332 -3.10 4.82 3.49
N VAL A 333 -2.68 3.55 3.52
CA VAL A 333 -1.76 3.02 4.55
C VAL A 333 -0.37 3.68 4.56
N ASN A 334 -0.05 4.52 3.57
CA ASN A 334 1.19 5.28 3.54
C ASN A 334 1.07 6.63 4.26
N GLU A 335 -0.16 7.08 4.58
CA GLU A 335 -0.37 8.33 5.28
C GLU A 335 0.10 8.24 6.74
N ASP A 336 0.94 9.19 7.15
CA ASP A 336 1.44 9.28 8.53
C ASP A 336 0.36 9.89 9.44
N LEU A 337 -0.48 9.01 9.99
CA LEU A 337 -1.46 9.41 11.00
C LEU A 337 -0.82 9.46 12.39
N ILE A 338 -0.45 10.67 12.81
CA ILE A 338 0.21 10.90 14.09
C ILE A 338 -0.73 10.76 15.29
N ASN A 339 -0.46 9.79 16.18
CA ASN A 339 -1.18 9.60 17.44
C ASN A 339 -0.68 10.48 18.61
N LEU A 340 0.38 11.27 18.38
CA LEU A 340 1.01 12.17 19.37
C LEU A 340 0.67 13.66 19.15
N HIS A 341 -0.23 13.98 18.20
CA HIS A 341 -0.70 15.35 17.93
C HIS A 341 0.41 16.39 17.63
N HIS A 342 1.58 15.99 17.13
CA HIS A 342 2.65 16.94 16.83
C HIS A 342 2.42 17.73 15.52
N HIS A 343 1.62 17.18 14.62
CA HIS A 343 1.07 17.86 13.44
C HIS A 343 -0.40 17.45 13.27
N ARG A 344 -1.13 18.15 12.38
CA ARG A 344 -2.52 17.87 12.07
C ARG A 344 -2.64 17.45 10.61
N THR A 345 -3.33 16.35 10.37
CA THR A 345 -3.73 15.92 9.02
C THR A 345 -4.74 16.93 8.45
N GLU A 346 -4.62 17.26 7.16
CA GLU A 346 -5.42 18.32 6.53
C GLU A 346 -6.90 17.95 6.32
N PHE A 347 -7.23 16.67 6.46
CA PHE A 347 -8.57 16.13 6.27
C PHE A 347 -9.02 15.36 7.52
N ASP A 348 -10.33 15.43 7.81
CA ASP A 348 -10.93 14.72 8.95
C ASP A 348 -11.21 13.23 8.62
N VAL A 349 -11.26 12.88 7.33
CA VAL A 349 -11.40 11.50 6.81
C VAL A 349 -10.45 11.35 5.63
N ILE A 350 -9.81 10.20 5.51
CA ILE A 350 -8.96 9.88 4.36
C ILE A 350 -9.77 10.08 3.05
N PRO A 351 -9.31 10.95 2.13
CA PRO A 351 -10.04 11.26 0.90
C PRO A 351 -10.34 10.04 0.02
N GLU A 352 -9.42 9.07 -0.01
CA GLU A 352 -9.50 7.82 -0.77
C GLU A 352 -10.57 6.85 -0.24
N LEU A 353 -11.00 7.02 1.02
CA LEU A 353 -11.96 6.12 1.64
C LEU A 353 -13.34 6.29 1.01
N VAL A 354 -13.92 5.18 0.55
CA VAL A 354 -15.30 5.12 0.09
C VAL A 354 -16.24 5.48 1.23
N ARG A 355 -17.10 6.47 0.97
CA ARG A 355 -18.01 7.07 1.95
C ARG A 355 -19.41 6.48 1.84
N ASP A 356 -19.96 6.46 0.64
CA ASP A 356 -21.32 6.03 0.36
C ASP A 356 -21.27 4.90 -0.67
N TYR A 357 -21.92 3.78 -0.36
CA TYR A 357 -21.91 2.60 -1.21
C TYR A 357 -23.11 1.69 -0.94
N ARG A 358 -23.40 0.83 -1.92
CA ARG A 358 -24.41 -0.22 -1.80
C ARG A 358 -23.85 -1.58 -2.20
N LEU A 359 -24.34 -2.62 -1.52
CA LEU A 359 -24.10 -4.01 -1.87
C LEU A 359 -25.36 -4.55 -2.53
N GLU A 360 -25.20 -5.19 -3.67
CA GLU A 360 -26.32 -5.70 -4.47
C GLU A 360 -26.05 -7.14 -4.92
N VAL A 361 -27.10 -7.94 -4.96
CA VAL A 361 -27.06 -9.29 -5.53
C VAL A 361 -27.95 -9.39 -6.75
N PHE A 362 -27.55 -10.22 -7.70
CA PHE A 362 -28.37 -10.47 -8.88
C PHE A 362 -29.38 -11.58 -8.60
N GLU A 363 -30.67 -11.28 -8.73
CA GLU A 363 -31.76 -12.22 -8.48
C GLU A 363 -32.86 -12.00 -9.53
N LYS A 364 -33.30 -13.09 -10.19
CA LYS A 364 -34.42 -13.06 -11.15
C LYS A 364 -34.27 -11.99 -12.25
N GLY A 365 -33.05 -11.80 -12.75
CA GLY A 365 -32.75 -10.88 -13.85
C GLY A 365 -32.56 -9.41 -13.42
N ASN A 366 -32.60 -9.09 -12.13
CA ASN A 366 -32.43 -7.72 -11.63
C ASN A 366 -31.47 -7.67 -10.45
N TRP A 367 -30.85 -6.50 -10.25
CA TRP A 367 -30.05 -6.22 -9.06
C TRP A 367 -30.95 -5.84 -7.89
N ARG A 368 -30.79 -6.51 -6.75
CA ARG A 368 -31.47 -6.23 -5.49
C ARG A 368 -30.46 -5.74 -4.46
N ILE A 369 -30.73 -4.59 -3.84
CA ILE A 369 -29.90 -4.03 -2.76
C ILE A 369 -30.02 -4.91 -1.51
N LEU A 370 -28.88 -5.33 -0.97
CA LEU A 370 -28.74 -5.97 0.34
C LEU A 370 -28.46 -4.94 1.44
N PHE A 371 -27.53 -4.02 1.18
CA PHE A 371 -27.12 -2.99 2.12
C PHE A 371 -26.93 -1.67 1.40
N GLU A 372 -27.31 -0.57 2.07
CA GLU A 372 -26.95 0.79 1.70
C GLU A 372 -26.24 1.44 2.89
N VAL A 373 -25.07 2.02 2.65
CA VAL A 373 -24.25 2.66 3.66
C VAL A 373 -23.93 4.08 3.23
N LYS A 374 -24.11 5.02 4.15
CA LYS A 374 -23.74 6.43 3.98
C LYS A 374 -22.75 6.84 5.07
N GLY A 375 -21.83 7.75 4.75
CA GLY A 375 -20.93 8.35 5.74
C GLY A 375 -19.92 7.36 6.34
N ASN A 376 -19.47 6.37 5.58
CA ASN A 376 -18.47 5.41 6.03
C ASN A 376 -17.15 6.11 6.40
N ARG A 377 -16.60 5.70 7.55
CA ARG A 377 -15.32 6.18 8.11
C ARG A 377 -14.42 5.02 8.53
N GLN A 378 -14.72 3.80 8.10
CA GLN A 378 -13.97 2.59 8.45
C GLN A 378 -13.42 1.94 7.18
N ARG A 379 -12.14 1.53 7.25
CA ARG A 379 -11.49 0.77 6.18
C ARG A 379 -12.12 -0.61 6.00
N LYS A 380 -12.29 -1.36 7.08
CA LYS A 380 -12.93 -2.68 7.07
C LYS A 380 -14.41 -2.55 7.43
N ARG A 381 -15.28 -3.11 6.60
CA ARG A 381 -16.72 -3.21 6.86
C ARG A 381 -17.15 -4.67 6.78
N LYS A 382 -17.81 -5.13 7.84
CA LYS A 382 -18.44 -6.44 7.95
C LYS A 382 -19.95 -6.27 7.84
N HIS A 383 -20.55 -7.01 6.93
CA HIS A 383 -21.98 -7.05 6.69
C HIS A 383 -22.48 -8.46 6.94
N THR A 384 -23.38 -8.64 7.91
CA THR A 384 -23.98 -9.93 8.23
C THR A 384 -25.46 -9.90 7.88
N LEU A 385 -25.89 -10.90 7.13
CA LEU A 385 -27.28 -11.12 6.72
C LEU A 385 -27.99 -11.96 7.77
N GLU A 386 -29.28 -11.68 8.01
CA GLU A 386 -30.10 -12.48 8.93
C GLU A 386 -30.39 -13.88 8.42
N ASN A 387 -30.45 -14.03 7.10
CA ASN A 387 -30.67 -15.30 6.41
C ASN A 387 -29.66 -15.42 5.27
N ASP A 388 -29.27 -16.66 4.95
CA ASP A 388 -28.37 -16.94 3.85
C ASP A 388 -28.97 -16.41 2.52
N VAL A 389 -28.12 -15.80 1.71
CA VAL A 389 -28.45 -15.32 0.38
C VAL A 389 -27.83 -16.25 -0.65
N ARG A 390 -28.62 -16.61 -1.65
CA ARG A 390 -28.20 -17.45 -2.76
C ARG A 390 -28.20 -16.66 -4.06
N THR A 391 -27.05 -16.59 -4.74
CA THR A 391 -26.89 -15.83 -5.99
C THR A 391 -25.66 -16.30 -6.77
N GLU A 392 -25.63 -16.00 -8.07
CA GLU A 392 -24.46 -16.15 -8.94
C GLU A 392 -23.64 -14.86 -9.05
N GLN A 393 -24.15 -13.71 -8.56
CA GLN A 393 -23.45 -12.44 -8.65
C GLN A 393 -23.68 -11.53 -7.44
N LEU A 394 -22.60 -10.93 -6.97
CA LEU A 394 -22.58 -9.90 -5.92
C LEU A 394 -21.79 -8.71 -6.48
N ARG A 395 -22.29 -7.49 -6.31
CA ARG A 395 -21.51 -6.29 -6.63
C ARG A 395 -21.52 -5.28 -5.52
N LEU A 396 -20.41 -4.56 -5.42
CA LEU A 396 -20.26 -3.33 -4.67
C LEU A 396 -20.40 -2.17 -5.65
N VAL A 397 -21.31 -1.25 -5.36
CA VAL A 397 -21.45 0.00 -6.11
C VAL A 397 -21.02 1.16 -5.22
N VAL A 398 -20.04 1.92 -5.68
CA VAL A 398 -19.48 3.09 -5.01
C VAL A 398 -20.18 4.34 -5.53
N GLU A 399 -20.87 5.05 -4.64
CA GLU A 399 -21.66 6.23 -4.97
C GLU A 399 -20.89 7.51 -4.65
N GLN A 400 -20.11 7.50 -3.57
CA GLN A 400 -19.30 8.65 -3.17
C GLN A 400 -18.09 8.26 -2.32
N THR A 401 -16.98 8.97 -2.49
CA THR A 401 -15.79 8.91 -1.63
C THR A 401 -15.70 10.15 -0.75
N ASN A 402 -14.70 10.22 0.13
CA ASN A 402 -14.48 11.39 0.98
C ASN A 402 -13.70 12.53 0.29
N GLY A 403 -13.18 12.33 -0.92
CA GLY A 403 -12.53 13.41 -1.68
C GLY A 403 -11.83 12.99 -2.97
N THR A 404 -11.48 11.71 -3.14
CA THR A 404 -10.90 11.21 -4.39
C THR A 404 -11.94 11.08 -5.51
N ALA A 405 -11.53 11.16 -6.77
CA ALA A 405 -12.42 10.91 -7.91
C ALA A 405 -12.51 9.41 -8.28
N TYR A 406 -11.71 8.56 -7.63
CA TYR A 406 -11.58 7.14 -7.94
C TYR A 406 -12.36 6.29 -6.92
N ALA A 407 -12.97 5.19 -7.35
CA ALA A 407 -13.38 4.13 -6.43
C ALA A 407 -12.20 3.19 -6.17
N GLU A 408 -11.84 2.99 -4.90
CA GLU A 408 -10.61 2.30 -4.51
C GLU A 408 -10.92 1.18 -3.49
N ILE A 409 -10.84 -0.07 -3.94
CA ILE A 409 -11.21 -1.26 -3.16
C ILE A 409 -10.04 -2.22 -3.08
N VAL A 410 -9.65 -2.60 -1.86
CA VAL A 410 -8.55 -3.55 -1.61
C VAL A 410 -9.04 -4.98 -1.77
N GLU A 411 -10.18 -5.34 -1.18
CA GLU A 411 -10.73 -6.70 -1.27
C GLU A 411 -12.23 -6.75 -0.98
N ILE A 412 -12.88 -7.78 -1.50
CA ILE A 412 -14.21 -8.24 -1.09
C ILE A 412 -14.07 -9.72 -0.71
N ARG A 413 -14.61 -10.11 0.46
CA ARG A 413 -14.65 -11.50 0.92
C ARG A 413 -16.07 -11.92 1.24
N VAL A 414 -16.37 -13.20 1.03
CA VAL A 414 -17.73 -13.74 1.17
C VAL A 414 -17.66 -15.12 1.83
N ARG A 415 -18.48 -15.38 2.85
CA ARG A 415 -18.58 -16.72 3.48
C ARG A 415 -19.94 -17.02 4.08
#